data_AF-A0A556VV53-F1
#
_entry.id   AF-A0A556VV53-F1
#
_cell.length_a   1.000
_cell.length_b   1.000
_cell.length_c   1.000
_cell.angle_alpha   90.00
_cell.angle_beta   90.00
_cell.angle_gamma   90.00
#
_symmetry.space_group_name_H-M   'P 1'
#
loop_
_entity.id
_entity.type
_entity.pdbx_description
1 polymer ?
#
loop_
_entity_poly.entity_id
_entity_poly.type
_entity_poly.pdbx_seq_one_letter_code
_entity_poly.pdbx_strand_id
1 'polypeptide(L)'
;MILLEINNRIIEETLTLKFDSAANGNKPEAVEVTFADFDGVLYHISNPNGDKTKVMISISLKFYKELQEHGADELLKRVYGNFLVPAEDGYNVSLLFDLDALPTNKEEMIHQAGMLKRNCFASVFEKYFKFQEEGREGEKRAVVHYRDDESMYLEAKKDRVTVVFSTVFKDDDDVVIGKVFMQEFKEGRRASHTAPQVLFSHREPPLELKDTDAAVGDNIGYITFGLYSHPHEGQDLRLPKGSEPRSARRRKERDEDNLGKDIFSLKAEMRPNTLTGPAGASRVLSRTTPEFGQRL
;
A
#
# COMPACT_ATOMS: atom_id res chain seq x y z
N MET A 1 -19.22 -7.22 5.87
CA MET A 1 -18.00 -6.58 5.33
C MET A 1 -17.99 -6.80 3.82
N ILE A 2 -18.11 -5.74 3.01
CA ILE A 2 -18.17 -5.85 1.54
C ILE A 2 -16.76 -5.80 0.93
N LEU A 3 -15.95 -4.83 1.37
CA LEU A 3 -14.54 -4.72 0.99
C LEU A 3 -13.68 -5.47 2.00
N LEU A 4 -12.64 -6.14 1.53
CA LEU A 4 -11.67 -6.80 2.40
C LEU A 4 -10.85 -5.75 3.16
N GLU A 5 -10.53 -6.07 4.41
CA GLU A 5 -9.58 -5.29 5.20
C GLU A 5 -8.15 -5.47 4.66
N ILE A 6 -7.35 -4.42 4.76
CA ILE A 6 -6.00 -4.36 4.18
C ILE A 6 -4.94 -4.71 5.23
N ASN A 7 -5.16 -4.26 6.46
CA ASN A 7 -4.31 -4.52 7.61
C ASN A 7 -4.51 -5.94 8.14
N ASN A 8 -3.42 -6.56 8.57
CA ASN A 8 -3.46 -7.85 9.22
C ASN A 8 -3.78 -7.67 10.72
N ARG A 9 -4.99 -8.08 11.12
CA ARG A 9 -5.45 -7.96 12.51
C ARG A 9 -4.58 -8.69 13.53
N ILE A 10 -4.03 -9.86 13.16
CA ILE A 10 -3.19 -10.64 14.09
C ILE A 10 -1.93 -9.85 14.44
N ILE A 11 -1.31 -9.19 13.46
CA ILE A 11 -0.16 -8.29 13.69
C ILE A 11 -0.56 -7.13 14.59
N GLU A 12 -1.63 -6.42 14.25
CA GLU A 12 -2.03 -5.21 14.98
C GLU A 12 -2.43 -5.53 16.43
N GLU A 13 -3.26 -6.55 16.66
CA GLU A 13 -3.68 -6.97 17.99
C GLU A 13 -2.50 -7.46 18.84
N THR A 14 -1.59 -8.26 18.25
CA THR A 14 -0.40 -8.77 18.94
C THR A 14 0.52 -7.63 19.36
N LEU A 15 0.82 -6.70 18.45
CA LEU A 15 1.68 -5.56 18.78
C LEU A 15 1.03 -4.60 19.77
N THR A 16 -0.26 -4.32 19.63
CA THR A 16 -1.02 -3.49 20.57
C THR A 16 -0.89 -4.05 21.98
N LEU A 17 -1.16 -5.34 22.16
CA LEU A 17 -1.04 -6.01 23.45
C LEU A 17 0.38 -5.92 24.03
N LYS A 18 1.41 -6.15 23.20
CA LYS A 18 2.81 -6.11 23.66
C LYS A 18 3.27 -4.69 24.00
N PHE A 19 2.89 -3.70 23.19
CA PHE A 19 3.26 -2.30 23.40
C PHE A 19 2.56 -1.71 24.63
N ASP A 20 1.27 -2.01 24.82
CA ASP A 20 0.52 -1.55 26.00
C ASP A 20 1.04 -2.20 27.27
N SER A 21 1.35 -3.50 27.24
CA SER A 21 1.93 -4.20 28.39
C SER A 21 3.28 -3.58 28.78
N ALA A 22 4.16 -3.32 27.80
CA ALA A 22 5.44 -2.68 28.03
C ALA A 22 5.30 -1.22 28.53
N ALA A 23 4.36 -0.46 27.96
CA ALA A 23 4.07 0.92 28.38
C ALA A 23 3.62 1.02 29.84
N ASN A 24 2.91 0.00 30.34
CA ASN A 24 2.46 -0.10 31.72
C ASN A 24 3.54 -0.63 32.67
N GLY A 25 4.76 -0.90 32.18
CA GLY A 25 5.86 -1.43 33.00
C GLY A 25 5.66 -2.89 33.41
N ASN A 26 4.79 -3.62 32.72
CA ASN A 26 4.60 -5.04 32.98
C ASN A 26 5.80 -5.84 32.49
N LYS A 27 6.01 -7.01 33.08
CA LYS A 27 7.09 -7.91 32.67
C LYS A 27 6.87 -8.38 31.22
N PRO A 28 7.89 -8.30 30.34
CA PRO A 28 7.78 -8.80 28.98
C PRO A 28 7.48 -10.30 28.93
N GLU A 29 6.42 -10.65 28.20
CA GLU A 29 5.97 -12.02 28.01
C GLU A 29 6.43 -12.57 26.67
N ALA A 30 6.71 -13.87 26.64
CA ALA A 30 7.10 -14.54 25.41
C ALA A 30 5.99 -14.43 24.34
N VAL A 31 6.37 -14.47 23.07
CA VAL A 31 5.49 -14.55 21.91
C VAL A 31 6.11 -15.46 20.87
N GLU A 32 5.28 -16.31 20.30
CA GLU A 32 5.62 -17.26 19.25
C GLU A 32 4.32 -17.57 18.51
N VAL A 33 4.14 -16.96 17.34
CA VAL A 33 2.91 -17.07 16.56
C VAL A 33 3.28 -17.21 15.09
N THR A 34 2.82 -18.29 14.47
CA THR A 34 2.90 -18.49 13.01
C THR A 34 1.48 -18.47 12.45
N PHE A 35 1.25 -17.66 11.42
CA PHE A 35 -0.07 -17.52 10.78
C PHE A 35 0.08 -17.13 9.32
N ALA A 36 -1.01 -17.21 8.56
CA ALA A 36 -1.04 -16.94 7.13
C ALA A 36 -1.89 -15.71 6.79
N ASP A 37 -1.78 -15.27 5.55
CA ASP A 37 -2.62 -14.25 4.92
C ASP A 37 -2.97 -14.73 3.49
N PHE A 38 -3.77 -13.97 2.75
CA PHE A 38 -4.11 -14.29 1.36
C PHE A 38 -2.83 -14.43 0.50
N ASP A 39 -2.97 -15.05 -0.67
CA ASP A 39 -1.88 -15.20 -1.66
C ASP A 39 -0.70 -16.07 -1.19
N GLY A 40 -0.95 -16.97 -0.23
CA GLY A 40 0.06 -17.90 0.27
C GLY A 40 1.16 -17.23 1.09
N VAL A 41 0.88 -16.04 1.64
CA VAL A 41 1.78 -15.32 2.54
C VAL A 41 1.81 -16.00 3.90
N LEU A 42 3.02 -16.14 4.47
CA LEU A 42 3.24 -16.65 5.82
C LEU A 42 3.89 -15.58 6.68
N TYR A 43 3.41 -15.43 7.90
CA TYR A 43 3.96 -14.57 8.92
C TYR A 43 4.47 -15.37 10.11
N HIS A 44 5.44 -14.78 10.79
CA HIS A 44 5.98 -15.26 12.05
C HIS A 44 6.23 -14.10 13.00
N ILE A 45 5.71 -14.20 14.22
CA ILE A 45 5.96 -13.25 15.31
C ILE A 45 6.65 -14.00 16.43
N SER A 46 7.85 -13.57 16.80
CA SER A 46 8.68 -14.27 17.78
C SER A 46 9.54 -13.33 18.62
N ASN A 47 10.15 -13.89 19.67
CA ASN A 47 11.23 -13.24 20.40
C ASN A 47 12.59 -13.74 19.90
N PRO A 48 13.35 -12.93 19.12
CA PRO A 48 14.60 -13.40 18.54
C PRO A 48 15.62 -13.75 19.64
N ASN A 49 16.28 -14.89 19.50
CA ASN A 49 17.23 -15.43 20.49
C ASN A 49 16.63 -15.64 21.90
N GLY A 50 15.31 -15.70 22.02
CA GLY A 50 14.61 -15.81 23.31
C GLY A 50 14.56 -14.50 24.11
N ASP A 51 14.95 -13.37 23.52
CA ASP A 51 14.94 -12.05 24.17
C ASP A 51 13.52 -11.48 24.21
N LYS A 52 12.87 -11.56 25.37
CA LYS A 52 11.46 -11.18 25.54
C LYS A 52 11.20 -9.68 25.42
N THR A 53 12.23 -8.84 25.53
CA THR A 53 12.09 -7.40 25.29
C THR A 53 12.04 -7.06 23.82
N LYS A 54 12.28 -8.03 22.92
CA LYS A 54 12.27 -7.81 21.47
C LYS A 54 11.16 -8.61 20.82
N VAL A 55 10.39 -7.96 19.96
CA VAL A 55 9.34 -8.59 19.16
C VAL A 55 9.74 -8.47 17.69
N MET A 56 10.00 -9.60 17.04
CA MET A 56 10.27 -9.68 15.62
C MET A 56 9.00 -10.09 14.88
N ILE A 57 8.74 -9.46 13.74
CA ILE A 57 7.66 -9.82 12.80
C ILE A 57 8.30 -10.07 11.45
N SER A 58 8.21 -11.29 10.98
CA SER A 58 8.78 -11.73 9.71
C SER A 58 7.68 -12.14 8.73
N ILE A 59 7.85 -11.80 7.46
CA ILE A 59 6.93 -12.15 6.37
C ILE A 59 7.67 -12.93 5.27
N SER A 60 7.03 -13.99 4.78
CA SER A 60 7.49 -14.83 3.69
C SER A 60 6.49 -14.78 2.54
N LEU A 61 6.98 -14.42 1.35
CA LEU A 61 6.25 -14.36 0.09
C LEU A 61 7.10 -15.05 -0.99
N LYS A 62 6.51 -16.04 -1.67
CA LYS A 62 7.21 -16.80 -2.73
C LYS A 62 7.75 -15.92 -3.86
N PHE A 63 7.06 -14.81 -4.14
CA PHE A 63 7.33 -13.86 -5.22
C PHE A 63 8.07 -12.60 -4.75
N TYR A 64 8.65 -12.57 -3.54
CA TYR A 64 9.31 -11.36 -3.04
C TYR A 64 10.45 -10.86 -3.93
N LYS A 65 11.22 -11.77 -4.55
CA LYS A 65 12.31 -11.41 -5.47
C LYS A 65 11.81 -10.61 -6.67
N GLU A 66 10.64 -10.94 -7.19
CA GLU A 66 10.02 -10.20 -8.30
C GLU A 66 9.66 -8.78 -7.84
N LEU A 67 9.10 -8.63 -6.64
CA LEU A 67 8.84 -7.30 -6.05
C LEU A 67 10.14 -6.50 -5.82
N GLN A 68 11.21 -7.18 -5.41
CA GLN A 68 12.53 -6.58 -5.18
C GLN A 68 13.11 -5.97 -6.46
N GLU A 69 12.92 -6.61 -7.63
CA GLU A 69 13.28 -6.03 -8.94
C GLU A 69 12.54 -4.72 -9.27
N HIS A 70 11.44 -4.46 -8.55
CA HIS A 70 10.62 -3.27 -8.68
C HIS A 70 10.72 -2.30 -7.50
N GLY A 71 11.73 -2.45 -6.64
CA GLY A 71 12.10 -1.46 -5.62
C GLY A 71 11.44 -1.67 -4.26
N ALA A 72 11.11 -2.92 -3.92
CA ALA A 72 10.52 -3.26 -2.62
C ALA A 72 11.40 -2.82 -1.45
N ASP A 73 12.71 -3.11 -1.50
CA ASP A 73 13.63 -2.82 -0.40
C ASP A 73 13.75 -1.32 -0.11
N GLU A 74 13.80 -0.48 -1.16
CA GLU A 74 13.87 0.98 -1.00
C GLU A 74 12.59 1.55 -0.38
N LEU A 75 11.43 1.04 -0.80
CA LEU A 75 10.15 1.44 -0.23
C LEU A 75 10.05 1.01 1.23
N LEU A 76 10.36 -0.25 1.54
CA LEU A 76 10.28 -0.78 2.90
C LEU A 76 11.25 -0.06 3.83
N LYS A 77 12.47 0.25 3.37
CA LYS A 77 13.43 1.05 4.13
C LYS A 77 12.90 2.47 4.40
N ARG A 78 12.18 3.08 3.46
CA ARG A 78 11.55 4.40 3.64
C ARG A 78 10.39 4.35 4.63
N VAL A 79 9.58 3.30 4.62
CA VAL A 79 8.40 3.14 5.50
C VAL A 79 8.81 2.76 6.92
N TYR A 80 9.66 1.73 7.06
CA TYR A 80 9.98 1.13 8.35
C TYR A 80 11.30 1.61 8.96
N GLY A 81 12.17 2.26 8.19
CA GLY A 81 13.38 2.90 8.69
C GLY A 81 14.22 1.97 9.57
N ASN A 82 14.37 2.34 10.84
CA ASN A 82 15.18 1.62 11.82
C ASN A 82 14.53 0.33 12.34
N PHE A 83 13.24 0.12 12.11
CA PHE A 83 12.54 -1.11 12.49
C PHE A 83 12.83 -2.25 11.50
N LEU A 84 13.23 -1.92 10.26
CA LEU A 84 13.62 -2.91 9.26
C LEU A 84 15.01 -3.46 9.59
N VAL A 85 15.10 -4.76 9.81
CA VAL A 85 16.35 -5.47 10.15
C VAL A 85 16.66 -6.55 9.11
N PRO A 86 17.84 -7.19 9.14
CA PRO A 86 18.08 -8.38 8.32
C PRO A 86 16.97 -9.42 8.52
N ALA A 87 16.51 -9.99 7.42
CA ALA A 87 15.41 -10.96 7.44
C ALA A 87 15.77 -12.20 8.25
N GLU A 88 14.79 -12.70 8.99
CA GLU A 88 14.84 -14.01 9.65
C GLU A 88 15.02 -15.12 8.61
N ASP A 89 15.78 -16.16 8.97
CA ASP A 89 16.01 -17.31 8.09
C ASP A 89 14.68 -17.94 7.65
N GLY A 90 14.48 -18.06 6.33
CA GLY A 90 13.23 -18.58 5.74
C GLY A 90 12.17 -17.52 5.43
N TYR A 91 12.43 -16.25 5.79
CA TYR A 91 11.56 -15.11 5.51
C TYR A 91 12.25 -14.11 4.58
N ASN A 92 11.47 -13.17 4.05
CA ASN A 92 11.97 -12.18 3.09
C ASN A 92 12.21 -10.81 3.73
N VAL A 93 11.37 -10.44 4.70
CA VAL A 93 11.42 -9.15 5.38
C VAL A 93 11.14 -9.38 6.86
N SER A 94 11.91 -8.72 7.72
CA SER A 94 11.69 -8.74 9.17
C SER A 94 11.71 -7.34 9.77
N LEU A 95 10.73 -7.08 10.62
CA LEU A 95 10.64 -5.89 11.46
C LEU A 95 10.99 -6.26 12.90
N LEU A 96 11.75 -5.43 13.59
CA LEU A 96 12.13 -5.64 14.98
C LEU A 96 11.69 -4.45 15.84
N PHE A 97 10.95 -4.74 16.89
CA PHE A 97 10.49 -3.77 17.87
C PHE A 97 11.13 -4.05 19.23
N ASP A 98 11.77 -3.03 19.80
CA ASP A 98 12.33 -3.06 21.15
C ASP A 98 11.29 -2.49 22.13
N LEU A 99 10.84 -3.33 23.07
CA LEU A 99 9.85 -2.99 24.08
C LEU A 99 10.42 -2.05 25.16
N ASP A 100 11.74 -1.98 25.31
CA ASP A 100 12.42 -1.02 26.20
C ASP A 100 12.55 0.37 25.56
N ALA A 101 12.38 0.47 24.24
CA ALA A 101 12.52 1.68 23.45
C ALA A 101 11.37 1.86 22.44
N LEU A 102 10.13 1.87 22.95
CA LEU A 102 8.94 2.01 22.12
C LEU A 102 8.92 3.32 21.31
N PRO A 103 8.38 3.31 20.08
CA PRO A 103 8.21 4.52 19.28
C PRO A 103 7.24 5.51 19.95
N THR A 104 7.44 6.80 19.69
CA THR A 104 6.52 7.86 20.17
C THR A 104 5.13 7.74 19.51
N ASN A 105 5.08 7.32 18.24
CA ASN A 105 3.87 7.14 17.43
C ASN A 105 3.45 5.66 17.36
N LYS A 106 3.15 5.06 18.53
CA LYS A 106 2.84 3.63 18.66
C LYS A 106 1.72 3.16 17.72
N GLU A 107 0.58 3.83 17.73
CA GLU A 107 -0.60 3.45 16.94
C GLU A 107 -0.31 3.43 15.44
N GLU A 108 0.36 4.47 14.95
CA GLU A 108 0.76 4.56 13.54
C GLU A 108 1.73 3.44 13.16
N MET A 109 2.71 3.13 14.01
CA MET A 109 3.67 2.07 13.75
C MET A 109 3.03 0.68 13.77
N ILE A 110 2.09 0.44 14.70
CA ILE A 110 1.28 -0.78 14.74
C ILE A 110 0.51 -0.94 13.43
N HIS A 111 -0.13 0.14 12.96
CA HIS A 111 -0.87 0.12 11.72
C HIS A 111 0.04 -0.12 10.50
N GLN A 112 1.20 0.53 10.43
CA GLN A 112 2.19 0.30 9.37
C GLN A 112 2.70 -1.16 9.37
N ALA A 113 2.91 -1.76 10.54
CA ALA A 113 3.26 -3.18 10.65
C ALA A 113 2.12 -4.09 10.18
N GLY A 114 0.86 -3.75 10.49
CA GLY A 114 -0.33 -4.42 9.98
C GLY A 114 -0.42 -4.40 8.45
N MET A 115 0.11 -3.35 7.80
CA MET A 115 0.14 -3.20 6.34
C MET A 115 1.36 -3.84 5.65
N LEU A 116 2.13 -4.70 6.33
CA LEU A 116 3.43 -5.20 5.82
C LEU A 116 3.33 -5.86 4.43
N LYS A 117 2.39 -6.79 4.23
CA LYS A 117 2.15 -7.40 2.90
C LYS A 117 1.84 -6.32 1.86
N ARG A 118 0.91 -5.41 2.15
CA ARG A 118 0.52 -4.34 1.24
C ARG A 118 1.72 -3.47 0.87
N ASN A 119 2.57 -3.12 1.83
CA ASN A 119 3.75 -2.29 1.60
C ASN A 119 4.81 -3.03 0.75
N CYS A 120 4.93 -4.36 0.86
CA CYS A 120 5.77 -5.13 -0.07
C CYS A 120 5.28 -4.97 -1.53
N PHE A 121 3.97 -5.11 -1.75
CA PHE A 121 3.36 -4.95 -3.08
C PHE A 121 3.40 -3.51 -3.60
N ALA A 122 3.33 -2.49 -2.74
CA ALA A 122 3.19 -1.09 -3.15
C ALA A 122 4.31 -0.61 -4.09
N SER A 123 5.51 -1.19 -3.97
CA SER A 123 6.71 -0.79 -4.72
C SER A 123 6.52 -0.88 -6.23
N VAL A 124 5.94 -1.98 -6.72
CA VAL A 124 5.68 -2.15 -8.16
C VAL A 124 4.69 -1.10 -8.64
N PHE A 125 3.64 -0.80 -7.89
CA PHE A 125 2.68 0.24 -8.29
C PHE A 125 3.32 1.63 -8.33
N GLU A 126 4.08 2.01 -7.29
CA GLU A 126 4.77 3.31 -7.26
C GLU A 126 5.71 3.48 -8.46
N LYS A 127 6.46 2.44 -8.83
CA LYS A 127 7.38 2.45 -9.98
C LYS A 127 6.65 2.74 -11.30
N TYR A 128 5.54 2.05 -11.57
CA TYR A 128 4.82 2.22 -12.85
C TYR A 128 3.97 3.49 -12.87
N PHE A 129 3.44 3.95 -11.74
CA PHE A 129 2.82 5.27 -11.67
C PHE A 129 3.84 6.38 -11.97
N LYS A 130 5.06 6.26 -11.43
CA LYS A 130 6.14 7.20 -11.73
C LYS A 130 6.53 7.18 -13.21
N PHE A 131 6.65 6.00 -13.83
CA PHE A 131 6.91 5.91 -15.28
C PHE A 131 5.83 6.65 -16.09
N GLN A 132 4.56 6.49 -15.74
CA GLN A 132 3.48 7.18 -16.42
C GLN A 132 3.48 8.70 -16.16
N GLU A 133 3.74 9.13 -14.92
CA GLU A 133 3.86 10.56 -14.56
C GLU A 133 5.01 11.25 -15.32
N GLU A 134 6.12 10.55 -15.53
CA GLU A 134 7.30 11.02 -16.27
C GLU A 134 7.15 10.89 -17.81
N GLY A 135 6.06 10.30 -18.30
CA GLY A 135 5.85 10.05 -19.73
C GLY A 135 6.80 9.01 -20.32
N ARG A 136 7.33 8.10 -19.49
CA ARG A 136 8.22 7.01 -19.90
C ARG A 136 7.40 5.84 -20.43
N GLU A 137 7.26 5.79 -21.75
CA GLU A 137 6.56 4.73 -22.47
C GLU A 137 7.52 3.59 -22.90
N GLY A 138 6.99 2.38 -23.09
CA GLY A 138 7.76 1.24 -23.61
C GLY A 138 8.73 0.61 -22.61
N GLU A 139 8.65 0.98 -21.34
CA GLU A 139 9.38 0.32 -20.26
C GLU A 139 8.92 -1.14 -20.14
N LYS A 140 9.86 -2.04 -19.77
CA LYS A 140 9.54 -3.45 -19.56
C LYS A 140 8.42 -3.57 -18.51
N ARG A 141 7.36 -4.30 -18.84
CA ARG A 141 6.27 -4.60 -17.90
C ARG A 141 6.76 -5.38 -16.68
N ALA A 142 6.06 -5.23 -15.57
CA ALA A 142 6.25 -6.09 -14.40
C ALA A 142 5.42 -7.35 -14.58
N VAL A 143 5.95 -8.46 -14.09
CA VAL A 143 5.22 -9.72 -13.94
C VAL A 143 5.45 -10.18 -12.50
N VAL A 144 4.36 -10.35 -11.75
CA VAL A 144 4.38 -10.80 -10.36
C VAL A 144 3.50 -12.04 -10.24
N HIS A 145 4.11 -13.18 -9.94
CA HIS A 145 3.44 -14.46 -9.72
C HIS A 145 2.92 -14.53 -8.29
N TYR A 146 1.87 -13.73 -8.00
CA TYR A 146 1.37 -13.56 -6.63
C TYR A 146 0.76 -14.86 -6.05
N ARG A 147 0.43 -15.85 -6.88
CA ARG A 147 0.12 -17.23 -6.48
C ARG A 147 0.80 -18.20 -7.46
N ASP A 148 0.84 -19.48 -7.09
CA ASP A 148 1.56 -20.50 -7.88
C ASP A 148 1.06 -20.63 -9.32
N ASP A 149 -0.22 -20.33 -9.58
CA ASP A 149 -0.88 -20.42 -10.88
C ASP A 149 -1.61 -19.14 -11.31
N GLU A 150 -1.34 -18.02 -10.62
CA GLU A 150 -1.92 -16.71 -10.94
C GLU A 150 -0.83 -15.65 -11.09
N SER A 151 -1.10 -14.61 -11.88
CA SER A 151 -0.08 -13.61 -12.20
C SER A 151 -0.67 -12.22 -12.36
N MET A 152 0.08 -11.22 -11.94
CA MET A 152 -0.25 -9.81 -12.08
C MET A 152 0.76 -9.14 -13.01
N TYR A 153 0.26 -8.42 -14.00
CA TYR A 153 1.06 -7.70 -14.99
C TYR A 153 0.83 -6.21 -14.84
N LEU A 154 1.90 -5.41 -14.81
CA LEU A 154 1.81 -3.95 -14.78
C LEU A 154 2.56 -3.33 -15.95
N GLU A 155 1.91 -2.40 -16.63
CA GLU A 155 2.48 -1.67 -17.76
C GLU A 155 2.09 -0.20 -17.70
N ALA A 156 3.07 0.69 -17.88
CA ALA A 156 2.84 2.12 -17.99
C ALA A 156 2.64 2.48 -19.46
N LYS A 157 1.48 3.06 -19.78
CA LYS A 157 1.16 3.64 -21.08
C LYS A 157 1.13 5.16 -20.95
N LYS A 158 1.06 5.86 -22.08
CA LYS A 158 1.06 7.33 -22.13
C LYS A 158 0.06 8.00 -21.19
N ASP A 159 -1.17 7.49 -21.15
CA ASP A 159 -2.32 8.13 -20.49
C ASP A 159 -2.78 7.39 -19.23
N ARG A 160 -2.20 6.22 -18.94
CA ARG A 160 -2.67 5.32 -17.88
C ARG A 160 -1.62 4.29 -17.49
N VAL A 161 -1.75 3.72 -16.31
CA VAL A 161 -1.12 2.46 -15.93
C VAL A 161 -2.16 1.34 -16.08
N THR A 162 -1.78 0.29 -16.80
CA THR A 162 -2.62 -0.90 -16.98
C THR A 162 -2.16 -1.96 -15.99
N VAL A 163 -3.09 -2.51 -15.23
CA VAL A 163 -2.86 -3.64 -14.33
C VAL A 163 -3.74 -4.79 -14.78
N VAL A 164 -3.13 -5.92 -15.13
CA VAL A 164 -3.86 -7.13 -15.53
C VAL A 164 -3.66 -8.21 -14.50
N PHE A 165 -4.75 -8.73 -13.94
CA PHE A 165 -4.73 -9.93 -13.10
C PHE A 165 -5.16 -11.12 -13.95
N SER A 166 -4.33 -12.16 -13.99
CA SER A 166 -4.66 -13.48 -14.50
C SER A 166 -4.97 -14.38 -13.31
N THR A 167 -6.23 -14.72 -13.14
CA THR A 167 -6.73 -15.51 -12.00
C THR A 167 -7.34 -16.83 -12.47
N VAL A 168 -7.28 -17.84 -11.60
CA VAL A 168 -7.74 -19.21 -11.89
C VAL A 168 -8.94 -19.54 -11.01
N PHE A 169 -10.06 -19.88 -11.64
CA PHE A 169 -11.26 -20.38 -10.97
C PHE A 169 -11.14 -21.90 -10.79
N LYS A 170 -11.03 -22.37 -9.54
CA LYS A 170 -10.84 -23.80 -9.27
C LYS A 170 -12.08 -24.64 -9.57
N ASP A 171 -13.26 -24.05 -9.45
CA ASP A 171 -14.54 -24.65 -9.77
C ASP A 171 -15.09 -24.09 -11.10
N ASP A 172 -15.70 -24.93 -11.92
CA ASP A 172 -16.34 -24.53 -13.17
C ASP A 172 -17.55 -23.63 -12.91
N ASP A 173 -18.26 -23.83 -11.79
CA ASP A 173 -19.40 -22.99 -11.41
C ASP A 173 -18.93 -21.58 -11.00
N ASP A 174 -17.75 -21.46 -10.38
CA ASP A 174 -17.15 -20.18 -10.00
C ASP A 174 -16.78 -19.34 -11.24
N VAL A 175 -16.46 -19.98 -12.38
CA VAL A 175 -16.26 -19.27 -13.66
C VAL A 175 -17.54 -18.55 -14.07
N VAL A 176 -18.70 -19.19 -13.91
CA VAL A 176 -20.00 -18.62 -14.29
C VAL A 176 -20.34 -17.45 -13.36
N ILE A 177 -20.17 -17.63 -12.05
CA ILE A 177 -20.40 -16.58 -11.06
C ILE A 177 -19.45 -15.40 -11.29
N GLY A 178 -18.17 -15.68 -11.47
CA GLY A 178 -17.13 -14.67 -11.74
C GLY A 178 -17.44 -13.84 -12.97
N LYS A 179 -17.92 -14.45 -14.06
CA LYS A 179 -18.37 -13.73 -15.27
C LYS A 179 -19.49 -12.73 -14.98
N VAL A 180 -20.46 -13.08 -14.14
CA VAL A 180 -21.56 -12.18 -13.75
C VAL A 180 -21.01 -10.98 -12.99
N PHE A 181 -20.15 -11.20 -12.00
CA PHE A 181 -19.49 -10.11 -11.28
C PHE A 181 -18.66 -9.22 -12.21
N MET A 182 -17.88 -9.81 -13.11
CA MET A 182 -17.03 -9.06 -14.04
C MET A 182 -17.83 -8.25 -15.07
N GLN A 183 -19.02 -8.72 -15.45
CA GLN A 183 -19.94 -7.94 -16.29
C GLN A 183 -20.40 -6.67 -15.57
N GLU A 184 -20.76 -6.76 -14.29
CA GLU A 184 -21.12 -5.58 -13.47
C GLU A 184 -19.94 -4.63 -13.31
N PHE A 185 -18.72 -5.13 -13.07
CA PHE A 185 -17.51 -4.30 -13.00
C PHE A 185 -17.22 -3.56 -14.31
N LYS A 186 -17.39 -4.22 -15.45
CA LYS A 186 -17.24 -3.61 -16.77
C LYS A 186 -18.23 -2.45 -16.98
N GLU A 187 -19.43 -2.55 -16.41
CA GLU A 187 -20.47 -1.53 -16.44
C GLU A 187 -20.36 -0.51 -15.28
N GLY A 188 -19.41 -0.68 -14.36
CA GLY A 188 -19.28 0.10 -13.12
C GLY A 188 -19.14 1.62 -13.33
N ARG A 189 -18.63 2.06 -14.50
CA ARG A 189 -18.57 3.49 -14.84
C ARG A 189 -19.93 4.15 -15.06
N ARG A 190 -21.02 3.37 -15.14
CA ARG A 190 -22.40 3.88 -15.08
C ARG A 190 -22.74 4.43 -13.69
N ALA A 191 -22.23 3.80 -12.65
CA ALA A 191 -22.42 4.25 -11.27
C ALA A 191 -21.43 5.35 -10.88
N SER A 192 -20.19 5.28 -11.37
CA SER A 192 -19.17 6.30 -11.09
C SER A 192 -18.31 6.60 -12.33
N HIS A 193 -18.52 7.76 -12.94
CA HIS A 193 -17.81 8.15 -14.16
C HIS A 193 -16.29 8.33 -13.98
N THR A 194 -15.83 8.60 -12.76
CA THR A 194 -14.41 8.78 -12.41
C THR A 194 -13.72 7.47 -12.02
N ALA A 195 -14.44 6.36 -11.91
CA ALA A 195 -13.85 5.06 -11.61
C ALA A 195 -12.93 4.57 -12.75
N PRO A 196 -11.90 3.77 -12.43
CA PRO A 196 -11.07 3.11 -13.41
C PRO A 196 -11.87 2.32 -14.45
N GLN A 197 -11.33 2.23 -15.67
CA GLN A 197 -11.90 1.33 -16.67
C GLN A 197 -11.56 -0.11 -16.30
N VAL A 198 -12.55 -1.00 -16.33
CA VAL A 198 -12.37 -2.44 -16.13
C VAL A 198 -12.72 -3.18 -17.42
N LEU A 199 -11.84 -4.08 -17.84
CA LEU A 199 -12.09 -5.04 -18.91
C LEU A 199 -11.94 -6.45 -18.36
N PHE A 200 -12.65 -7.39 -18.99
CA PHE A 200 -12.56 -8.80 -18.67
C PHE A 200 -12.42 -9.61 -19.95
N SER A 201 -11.43 -10.49 -19.98
CA SER A 201 -11.24 -11.50 -21.02
C SER A 201 -11.28 -12.88 -20.38
N HIS A 202 -11.94 -13.82 -21.03
CA HIS A 202 -12.08 -15.18 -20.56
C HIS A 202 -11.26 -16.12 -21.45
N ARG A 203 -10.55 -17.07 -20.83
CA ARG A 203 -9.68 -18.08 -21.45
C ARG A 203 -8.40 -17.54 -22.06
N GLU A 204 -8.50 -16.48 -22.85
CA GLU A 204 -7.36 -15.93 -23.58
C GLU A 204 -6.86 -14.61 -22.94
N PRO A 205 -5.53 -14.41 -22.89
CA PRO A 205 -4.96 -13.14 -22.46
C PRO A 205 -5.35 -11.99 -23.40
N PRO A 206 -5.44 -10.75 -22.89
CA PRO A 206 -5.66 -9.58 -23.72
C PRO A 206 -4.46 -9.36 -24.66
N LEU A 207 -4.67 -8.61 -25.74
CA LEU A 207 -3.67 -8.44 -26.82
C LEU A 207 -2.32 -7.95 -26.30
N GLU A 208 -2.32 -7.13 -25.24
CA GLU A 208 -1.10 -6.64 -24.62
C GLU A 208 -0.21 -7.76 -24.08
N LEU A 209 -0.77 -8.90 -23.66
CA LEU A 209 -0.02 -10.00 -23.05
C LEU A 209 0.33 -11.14 -24.02
N LYS A 210 0.03 -11.01 -25.32
CA LYS A 210 0.25 -12.09 -26.31
C LYS A 210 1.71 -12.50 -26.51
N ASP A 211 2.65 -11.64 -26.17
CA ASP A 211 4.10 -11.85 -26.25
C ASP A 211 4.71 -12.38 -24.94
N THR A 212 3.88 -12.75 -23.97
CA THR A 212 4.29 -13.28 -22.67
C THR A 212 3.95 -14.76 -22.54
N ASP A 213 4.36 -15.37 -21.43
CA ASP A 213 3.98 -16.72 -21.01
C ASP A 213 2.59 -16.78 -20.34
N ALA A 214 1.74 -15.77 -20.56
CA ALA A 214 0.39 -15.71 -20.04
C ALA A 214 -0.43 -16.97 -20.39
N ALA A 215 -0.92 -17.64 -19.35
CA ALA A 215 -1.61 -18.92 -19.45
C ALA A 215 -2.95 -18.83 -20.21
N VAL A 216 -3.29 -19.86 -20.97
CA VAL A 216 -4.58 -19.99 -21.64
C VAL A 216 -5.32 -21.18 -21.04
N GLY A 217 -6.60 -21.03 -20.73
CA GLY A 217 -7.38 -22.14 -20.17
C GLY A 217 -8.82 -21.82 -19.84
N ASP A 218 -9.65 -22.86 -19.80
CA ASP A 218 -11.10 -22.74 -19.62
C ASP A 218 -11.50 -22.14 -18.27
N ASN A 219 -10.63 -22.27 -17.29
CA ASN A 219 -10.81 -21.80 -15.92
C ASN A 219 -10.02 -20.51 -15.63
N ILE A 220 -9.48 -19.85 -16.67
CA ILE A 220 -8.67 -18.64 -16.51
C ILE A 220 -9.49 -17.40 -16.87
N GLY A 221 -9.39 -16.38 -16.01
CA GLY A 221 -9.95 -15.05 -16.23
C GLY A 221 -8.86 -13.99 -16.19
N TYR A 222 -8.89 -13.09 -17.16
CA TYR A 222 -8.04 -11.90 -17.21
C TYR A 222 -8.86 -10.67 -16.89
N ILE A 223 -8.49 -9.96 -15.83
CA ILE A 223 -9.16 -8.75 -15.36
C ILE A 223 -8.20 -7.58 -15.51
N THR A 224 -8.56 -6.61 -16.36
CA THR A 224 -7.69 -5.48 -16.68
C THR A 224 -8.26 -4.19 -16.09
N PHE A 225 -7.46 -3.51 -15.27
CA PHE A 225 -7.74 -2.19 -14.74
C PHE A 225 -6.89 -1.14 -15.47
N GLY A 226 -7.54 -0.14 -16.06
CA GLY A 226 -6.91 1.08 -16.56
C GLY A 226 -6.93 2.17 -15.49
N LEU A 227 -5.80 2.38 -14.81
CA LEU A 227 -5.62 3.35 -13.74
C LEU A 227 -5.02 4.65 -14.31
N TYR A 228 -5.55 5.80 -13.90
CA TYR A 228 -5.08 7.10 -14.38
C TYR A 228 -4.34 7.84 -13.26
N SER A 229 -3.11 8.33 -13.52
CA SER A 229 -2.50 9.31 -12.62
C SER A 229 -3.30 10.62 -12.76
N HIS A 230 -4.14 10.95 -11.79
CA HIS A 230 -4.84 12.24 -11.83
C HIS A 230 -3.86 13.35 -11.38
N PRO A 231 -3.54 14.36 -12.21
CA PRO A 231 -2.53 15.37 -11.87
C PRO A 231 -3.00 16.47 -10.90
N HIS A 232 -4.17 16.36 -10.28
CA HIS A 232 -4.73 17.40 -9.41
C HIS A 232 -5.14 16.85 -8.03
N GLU A 233 -4.58 17.53 -7.02
CA GLU A 233 -4.98 17.65 -5.62
C GLU A 233 -4.50 16.60 -4.60
N GLY A 234 -3.42 16.99 -3.92
CA GLY A 234 -3.19 16.68 -2.49
C GLY A 234 -4.19 17.40 -1.57
N GLN A 235 -5.48 17.22 -1.81
CA GLN A 235 -6.55 17.38 -0.84
C GLN A 235 -7.34 16.08 -0.85
N ASP A 236 -7.70 15.60 0.33
CA ASP A 236 -8.57 14.44 0.56
C ASP A 236 -9.48 14.11 -0.63
N LEU A 237 -9.38 12.89 -1.15
CA LEU A 237 -10.42 12.30 -1.98
C LEU A 237 -11.70 12.18 -1.14
N ARG A 238 -12.44 13.29 -1.05
CA ARG A 238 -13.80 13.30 -0.54
C ARG A 238 -14.65 12.49 -1.50
N LEU A 239 -15.31 11.47 -0.96
CA LEU A 239 -16.43 10.81 -1.61
C LEU A 239 -17.40 11.89 -2.13
N PRO A 240 -17.89 11.78 -3.37
CA PRO A 240 -18.94 12.68 -3.84
C PRO A 240 -20.14 12.53 -2.91
N LYS A 241 -20.54 13.62 -2.24
CA LYS A 241 -21.84 13.68 -1.57
C LYS A 241 -22.89 13.34 -2.62
N GLY A 242 -23.66 12.29 -2.37
CA GLY A 242 -24.78 11.90 -3.22
C GLY A 242 -25.65 13.12 -3.53
N SER A 243 -25.93 13.33 -4.80
CA SER A 243 -26.91 14.31 -5.25
C SER A 243 -28.25 14.01 -4.57
N GLU A 244 -28.75 14.94 -3.77
CA GLU A 244 -30.08 14.86 -3.15
C GLU A 244 -31.16 14.67 -4.23
N PRO A 245 -32.09 13.71 -4.08
CA PRO A 245 -33.33 13.73 -4.81
C PRO A 245 -34.21 14.87 -4.26
N ARG A 246 -34.65 15.77 -5.14
CA ARG A 246 -35.69 16.74 -4.79
C ARG A 246 -36.99 16.00 -4.43
N SER A 247 -37.49 16.34 -3.24
CA SER A 247 -38.87 16.20 -2.74
C SER A 247 -39.40 14.80 -2.36
N ALA A 248 -39.54 14.53 -1.05
CA ALA A 248 -40.81 14.19 -0.38
C ALA A 248 -40.68 14.03 1.16
N ARG A 249 -41.56 14.75 1.86
CA ARG A 249 -41.99 14.77 3.28
C ARG A 249 -41.63 13.60 4.25
N ARG A 250 -41.04 14.00 5.40
CA ARG A 250 -41.18 13.55 6.83
C ARG A 250 -41.51 12.07 7.16
N ARG A 251 -40.57 11.37 7.86
CA ARG A 251 -40.68 10.94 9.29
C ARG A 251 -39.45 10.13 9.78
N LYS A 252 -38.81 10.65 10.83
CA LYS A 252 -38.12 10.07 12.03
C LYS A 252 -37.35 8.72 12.02
N GLU A 253 -36.16 8.81 12.66
CA GLU A 253 -35.29 7.76 13.27
C GLU A 253 -34.48 6.90 12.27
N ARG A 254 -33.20 6.54 12.50
CA ARG A 254 -32.26 6.61 13.63
C ARG A 254 -30.82 6.47 13.06
N ASP A 255 -29.83 6.82 13.87
CA ASP A 255 -28.39 6.95 13.58
C ASP A 255 -27.72 5.76 12.87
N GLU A 256 -26.93 6.03 11.82
CA GLU A 256 -25.75 5.26 11.38
C GLU A 256 -25.01 6.07 10.30
N ASP A 257 -23.90 6.74 10.66
CA ASP A 257 -22.99 7.39 9.70
C ASP A 257 -21.58 7.46 10.33
N ASN A 258 -20.72 6.51 9.96
CA ASN A 258 -19.27 6.71 9.85
C ASN A 258 -18.64 5.47 9.19
N LEU A 259 -18.76 5.39 7.86
CA LEU A 259 -18.05 4.40 7.06
C LEU A 259 -17.73 5.01 5.69
N GLY A 260 -16.51 5.51 5.53
CA GLY A 260 -16.12 6.19 4.29
C GLY A 260 -14.79 6.92 4.36
N LYS A 261 -13.77 6.28 4.92
CA LYS A 261 -12.35 6.64 4.75
C LYS A 261 -11.56 5.33 4.63
N ASP A 262 -10.40 5.39 3.99
CA ASP A 262 -9.41 4.30 3.92
C ASP A 262 -9.34 3.49 2.62
N ILE A 263 -9.39 4.18 1.48
CA ILE A 263 -8.78 3.70 0.22
C ILE A 263 -7.76 4.68 -0.40
N PHE A 264 -7.60 5.90 0.12
CA PHE A 264 -6.67 6.88 -0.44
C PHE A 264 -5.88 7.63 0.64
N SER A 265 -4.89 6.96 1.25
CA SER A 265 -3.81 7.64 1.98
C SER A 265 -2.46 7.09 1.51
N LEU A 266 -1.86 7.78 0.54
CA LEU A 266 -0.49 7.50 0.07
C LEU A 266 0.27 8.76 -0.36
N LYS A 267 -0.17 9.97 0.04
CA LYS A 267 0.56 11.20 -0.31
C LYS A 267 0.53 12.34 0.72
N ALA A 268 0.17 12.08 1.99
CA ALA A 268 0.01 13.14 2.99
C ALA A 268 1.12 13.28 4.06
N GLU A 269 1.98 12.28 4.31
CA GLU A 269 2.88 12.31 5.49
C GLU A 269 4.38 12.25 5.18
N MET A 270 4.83 13.00 4.18
CA MET A 270 6.26 13.28 4.03
C MET A 270 6.49 14.73 3.59
N ARG A 271 6.53 15.65 4.55
CA ARG A 271 7.23 16.93 4.39
C ARG A 271 8.41 16.98 5.37
N PRO A 272 9.63 17.31 4.92
CA PRO A 272 10.70 17.68 5.82
C PRO A 272 10.38 19.03 6.46
N ASN A 273 10.52 19.13 7.79
CA ASN A 273 10.46 20.38 8.53
C ASN A 273 11.57 21.33 8.05
N THR A 274 11.27 22.22 7.10
CA THR A 274 12.07 23.44 6.90
C THR A 274 11.56 24.50 7.86
N LEU A 275 12.32 24.70 8.95
CA LEU A 275 12.18 25.84 9.86
C LEU A 275 12.45 27.15 9.09
N THR A 276 11.40 27.88 8.74
CA THR A 276 11.48 29.32 8.43
C THR A 276 10.92 30.09 9.62
N GLY A 277 11.80 30.67 10.44
CA GLY A 277 11.44 31.59 11.53
C GLY A 277 10.95 32.95 10.98
N PRO A 278 10.12 33.69 11.73
CA PRO A 278 9.55 34.93 11.24
C PRO A 278 10.54 36.10 11.33
N ALA A 279 10.49 36.92 10.28
CA ALA A 279 11.17 38.21 10.20
C ALA A 279 10.64 39.17 11.29
N GLY A 280 11.54 39.60 12.17
CA GLY A 280 11.36 40.74 13.06
C GLY A 280 12.17 41.93 12.54
N ALA A 281 11.48 42.94 12.01
CA ALA A 281 12.08 44.19 11.58
C ALA A 281 12.55 45.01 12.78
N SER A 282 13.79 45.51 12.74
CA SER A 282 14.14 46.77 13.39
C SER A 282 15.28 47.44 12.62
N ARG A 283 14.91 48.51 11.91
CA ARG A 283 15.79 49.53 11.31
C ARG A 283 16.44 50.33 12.44
N VAL A 284 17.68 50.78 12.27
CA VAL A 284 18.14 52.17 12.54
C VAL A 284 19.67 52.33 12.32
N LEU A 285 19.99 53.25 11.41
CA LEU A 285 21.16 54.17 11.32
C LEU A 285 22.60 53.69 11.03
N SER A 286 22.95 53.76 9.75
CA SER A 286 23.90 54.70 9.10
C SER A 286 25.31 55.00 9.67
N ARG A 287 26.27 54.98 8.72
CA ARG A 287 27.54 55.74 8.59
C ARG A 287 28.76 55.28 9.41
N THR A 288 29.78 54.75 8.73
CA THR A 288 31.07 55.41 8.43
C THR A 288 32.13 54.39 7.94
N THR A 289 32.70 54.62 6.76
CA THR A 289 34.08 54.25 6.37
C THR A 289 35.05 55.29 7.00
N PRO A 290 36.39 55.11 7.07
CA PRO A 290 37.24 54.24 6.23
C PRO A 290 38.43 53.52 6.94
N GLU A 291 39.20 52.80 6.11
CA GLU A 291 40.67 52.85 6.02
C GLU A 291 41.59 51.72 6.56
N PHE A 292 42.58 51.43 5.71
CA PHE A 292 43.92 50.83 5.91
C PHE A 292 44.14 49.31 6.09
N GLY A 293 45.01 48.78 5.23
CA GLY A 293 46.10 47.90 5.68
C GLY A 293 46.46 46.71 4.79
N GLN A 294 47.44 46.92 3.91
CA GLN A 294 48.22 45.91 3.18
C GLN A 294 48.72 44.75 4.06
N ARG A 295 48.86 43.55 3.48
CA ARG A 295 50.14 42.81 3.41
C ARG A 295 50.03 41.56 2.51
N LEU A 296 50.90 41.58 1.48
CA LEU A 296 51.55 40.51 0.71
C LEU A 296 50.74 39.28 0.27
#